data_AF-A0A961T4D5-F1
#
_entry.id   AF-A0A961T4D5-F1
#
_cell.length_a   1.000
_cell.length_b   1.000
_cell.length_c   1.000
_cell.angle_alpha   90.00
_cell.angle_beta   90.00
_cell.angle_gamma   90.00
#
_symmetry.space_group_name_H-M   'P 1'
#
loop_
_entity.id
_entity.type
_entity.pdbx_description
1 polymer ?
#
loop_
_entity_poly.entity_id
_entity_poly.type
_entity_poly.pdbx_seq_one_letter_code
_entity_poly.pdbx_strand_id
1 'polypeptide(L)' 'DIGRAYFVRCFQDGCYAEVILEQQLLETLKKGEAATFIVFQTPEEGIGIPVDLSGFGEGFDALP' A
#
# COMPACT_ATOMS: atom_id res chain seq x y z
N ASP A 1 2.51 -9.30 7.16
CA ASP A 1 2.18 -8.69 5.86
C ASP A 1 0.72 -8.81 5.54
N ILE A 2 0.10 -7.70 5.15
CA ILE A 2 -1.26 -7.68 4.63
C ILE A 2 -1.14 -7.51 3.11
N GLY A 3 -1.44 -8.58 2.38
CA GLY A 3 -1.27 -8.64 0.93
C GLY A 3 0.18 -8.80 0.48
N ARG A 4 0.35 -9.42 -0.69
CA ARG A 4 1.59 -9.41 -1.47
C ARG A 4 1.22 -9.09 -2.90
N ALA A 5 1.90 -8.12 -3.49
CA ALA A 5 1.67 -7.72 -4.86
C ALA A 5 3.00 -7.67 -5.60
N TYR A 6 2.97 -8.12 -6.85
CA TYR A 6 4.11 -8.03 -7.75
C TYR A 6 4.01 -6.76 -8.58
N PHE A 7 5.16 -6.24 -9.02
CA PHE A 7 5.16 -5.16 -9.99
C PHE A 7 4.55 -5.65 -11.30
N VAL A 8 3.50 -4.96 -11.75
CA VAL A 8 2.79 -5.27 -12.99
C VAL A 8 3.58 -4.74 -14.18
N ARG A 9 4.13 -3.53 -14.06
CA ARG A 9 4.91 -2.87 -15.12
C ARG A 9 5.85 -1.80 -14.56
N CYS A 10 7.02 -1.65 -15.18
CA CYS A 10 7.98 -0.59 -14.90
C CYS A 10 8.10 0.39 -16.08
N PHE A 11 8.26 1.67 -15.76
CA PHE A 11 8.46 2.82 -16.64
C PHE A 11 9.75 3.56 -16.24
N GLN A 12 10.06 4.66 -16.93
CA GLN A 12 11.27 5.44 -16.65
C GLN A 12 11.27 6.07 -15.24
N ASP A 13 10.09 6.27 -14.65
CA ASP A 13 9.87 6.94 -13.38
C ASP A 13 9.53 5.99 -12.22
N GLY A 14 9.32 4.69 -12.48
CA GLY A 14 9.09 3.72 -11.43
C GLY A 14 8.34 2.47 -11.89
N CYS A 15 7.97 1.62 -10.93
CA CYS A 15 7.19 0.41 -11.16
C CYS A 15 5.83 0.50 -10.45
N TYR A 16 4.79 0.06 -11.13
CA TYR A 16 3.44 0.01 -10.57
C TYR A 16 3.14 -1.38 -10.05
N ALA A 17 2.61 -1.46 -8.84
CA ALA A 17 1.98 -2.64 -8.29
C ALA A 17 0.51 -2.31 -8.07
N GLU A 18 -0.37 -3.14 -8.59
CA GLU A 18 -1.82 -2.97 -8.43
C GLU A 18 -2.32 -3.92 -7.35
N VAL A 19 -3.12 -3.39 -6.43
CA VAL A 19 -3.70 -4.15 -5.32
C VAL A 19 -5.20 -3.86 -5.27
N ILE A 20 -5.98 -4.92 -5.19
CA ILE A 20 -7.42 -4.80 -4.98
C ILE A 20 -7.63 -4.48 -3.49
N LEU A 21 -8.26 -3.34 -3.21
CA LEU A 21 -8.70 -2.97 -1.86
C LEU A 21 -9.96 -3.74 -1.51
N GLU A 22 -9.79 -4.98 -1.06
CA GLU A 22 -10.89 -5.75 -0.49
C GLU A 22 -11.41 -5.10 0.81
N GLN A 23 -12.68 -5.35 1.15
CA GLN A 23 -13.35 -4.69 2.28
C GLN A 23 -12.54 -4.75 3.58
N GLN A 24 -11.92 -5.90 3.89
CA GLN A 24 -11.12 -6.05 5.09
C GLN A 24 -9.85 -5.17 5.07
N LEU A 25 -9.17 -5.09 3.92
CA LEU A 25 -7.98 -4.25 3.77
C LEU A 25 -8.36 -2.77 3.84
N LEU A 26 -9.44 -2.38 3.16
CA LEU A 26 -9.96 -1.01 3.22
C LEU A 26 -10.28 -0.61 4.67
N GLU A 27 -11.04 -1.42 5.40
CA GLU A 27 -11.37 -1.16 6.80
C GLU A 27 -10.13 -1.09 7.70
N THR A 28 -9.10 -1.89 7.41
CA THR A 28 -7.83 -1.85 8.13
C THR A 28 -7.10 -0.53 7.90
N LEU A 29 -7.04 -0.06 6.65
CA LEU A 29 -6.40 1.20 6.30
C LEU A 29 -7.17 2.40 6.88
N LYS A 30 -8.51 2.37 6.84
CA LYS A 30 -9.36 3.42 7.41
C LYS A 30 -9.20 3.61 8.92
N LYS A 31 -8.91 2.53 9.66
CA LYS A 31 -8.77 2.54 11.12
C LYS A 31 -7.31 2.61 11.59
N GLY A 32 -6.37 2.51 10.66
CA GLY A 32 -4.94 2.55 10.95
C GLY A 32 -4.43 3.98 11.07
N GLU A 33 -3.38 4.17 11.87
CA GLU A 33 -2.66 5.45 11.97
C GLU A 33 -1.42 5.46 11.06
N ALA A 34 -0.83 4.30 10.82
CA ALA A 34 0.32 4.14 9.93
C ALA A 34 0.28 2.78 9.21
N ALA A 35 0.81 2.76 7.99
CA ALA A 35 1.13 1.55 7.25
C ALA A 35 2.64 1.50 6.99
N THR A 36 3.18 0.28 6.89
CA THR A 36 4.53 0.09 6.38
C THR A 36 4.43 -0.73 5.10
N PHE A 37 4.80 -0.11 3.98
CA PHE A 37 4.91 -0.79 2.71
C PHE A 37 6.32 -1.33 2.57
N ILE A 38 6.46 -2.62 2.27
CA ILE A 38 7.78 -3.25 2.18
C ILE A 38 8.06 -3.59 0.73
N VAL A 39 9.12 -3.01 0.18
CA VAL A 39 9.63 -3.34 -1.16
C VAL A 39 10.78 -4.33 -1.00
N PHE A 40 10.66 -5.49 -1.62
CA PHE A 40 11.70 -6.51 -1.61
C PHE A 40 12.47 -6.46 -2.94
N GLN A 41 13.78 -6.17 -2.88
CA GLN A 41 14.67 -6.38 -4.02
C GLN A 41 15.08 -7.86 -4.11
N THR A 42 15.27 -8.49 -2.94
CA THR A 42 15.44 -9.93 -2.73
C THR A 42 14.63 -10.35 -1.50
N PRO A 43 14.33 -11.64 -1.28
CA PRO A 43 13.57 -12.08 -0.10
C PRO A 43 14.21 -11.69 1.24
N GLU A 44 15.52 -11.48 1.23
CA GLU A 44 16.36 -11.20 2.39
C GLU A 44 16.56 -9.70 2.63
N GLU A 45 16.34 -8.87 1.61
CA GLU A 45 16.53 -7.42 1.62
C GLU A 45 15.21 -6.67 1.34
N GLY A 46 14.42 -6.48 2.39
CA GLY A 46 13.19 -5.68 2.39
C GLY A 46 13.43 -4.26 2.89
N ILE A 47 12.97 -3.27 2.13
CA ILE A 47 13.00 -1.85 2.51
C ILE A 47 11.59 -1.45 2.95
N GLY A 48 11.42 -1.10 4.22
CA GLY A 48 10.16 -0.60 4.78
C GLY A 48 9.99 0.90 4.57
N ILE A 49 8.86 1.28 4.00
CA ILE A 49 8.45 2.66 3.73
C ILE A 49 7.27 2.97 4.65
N PRO A 50 7.46 3.77 5.71
CA PRO A 50 6.37 4.18 6.58
C PRO A 50 5.48 5.19 5.85
N VAL A 51 4.17 5.01 5.97
CA VAL A 51 3.14 5.88 5.41
C VAL A 51 2.18 6.24 6.53
N ASP A 52 1.97 7.53 6.75
CA ASP A 52 0.94 8.05 7.65
C ASP A 52 -0.43 7.82 7.02
N LEU A 53 -1.36 7.25 7.78
CA LEU A 53 -2.73 6.99 7.35
C LEU A 53 -3.72 8.02 7.90
N SER A 54 -3.24 9.04 8.62
CA SER A 54 -4.07 10.15 9.08
C SER A 54 -4.82 10.79 7.91
N GLY A 55 -6.16 10.81 8.00
CA GLY A 55 -7.01 11.35 6.93
C GLY A 55 -7.34 10.38 5.80
N PHE A 56 -6.83 9.14 5.83
CA PHE A 56 -7.07 8.16 4.76
C PHE A 56 -8.57 7.84 4.62
N GLY A 57 -9.28 7.61 5.73
CA GLY A 57 -10.69 7.27 5.70
C GLY A 57 -11.55 8.38 5.12
N GLU A 58 -11.36 9.60 5.60
CA GLU A 58 -12.05 10.79 5.10
C GLU A 58 -11.74 11.05 3.63
N GLY A 59 -10.46 10.91 3.23
CA GLY A 59 -10.04 11.08 1.84
C GLY A 59 -10.64 10.03 0.91
N PHE A 60 -10.70 8.77 1.35
CA PHE A 60 -11.31 7.69 0.58
C PHE A 60 -12.82 7.89 0.44
N ASP A 61 -13.52 8.29 1.51
CA ASP A 61 -14.96 8.54 1.49
C ASP A 61 -15.37 9.77 0.68
N ALA A 62 -14.42 10.66 0.36
CA ALA A 62 -14.62 11.83 -0.48
C ALA A 62 -14.38 11.57 -1.99
N LEU A 63 -13.99 10.35 -2.38
CA LEU A 63 -13.79 10.00 -3.79
C LEU A 63 -15.14 9.97 -4.56
N PRO A 64 -15.17 10.45 -5.82
CA PRO A 64 -16.38 10.50 -6.65
C PRO A 64 -16.86 9.12 -7.13
#